data_AF-A0A7J4EP58-F1
#
_entry.id   AF-A0A7J4EP58-F1
#
_cell.length_a   1.000
_cell.length_b   1.000
_cell.length_c   1.000
_cell.angle_alpha   90.00
_cell.angle_beta   90.00
_cell.angle_gamma   90.00
#
_symmetry.space_group_name_H-M   'P 1'
#
loop_
_entity.id
_entity.type
_entity.pdbx_description
1 polymer ?
#
loop_
_entity_poly.entity_id
_entity_poly.type
_entity_poly.pdbx_seq_one_letter_code
_entity_poly.pdbx_strand_id
1 'polypeptide(L)'
;MEEVILNKEEIEDIHISEDKYKPTYPKDVSLFVESHRIRYAYSYNPYFAVSLSGIQTLPHQIEAVYEKMLPQPRLRFLLADDVLQMKM
;
A
#
# COMPACT_ATOMS: atom_id res chain seq x y z
N MET A 1 -1.25 -30.62 28.20
CA MET A 1 -1.51 -29.33 28.88
C MET A 1 -0.70 -29.39 30.15
N GLU A 2 0.34 -28.56 30.27
CA GLU A 2 1.09 -28.47 31.52
C GLU A 2 0.23 -27.73 32.55
N GLU A 3 0.08 -28.33 33.73
CA GLU A 3 -0.58 -27.67 34.86
C GLU A 3 0.40 -26.65 35.46
N VAL A 4 -0.01 -25.37 35.45
CA VAL A 4 0.74 -24.31 36.12
C VAL A 4 0.26 -24.26 37.57
N ILE A 5 1.15 -24.61 38.50
CA ILE A 5 0.90 -24.53 39.94
C ILE A 5 1.52 -23.23 40.44
N LEU A 6 0.66 -22.29 40.85
CA LEU A 6 1.07 -21.00 41.41
C LEU A 6 1.21 -21.10 42.92
N ASN A 7 2.28 -20.51 43.46
CA ASN A 7 2.46 -20.34 44.89
C ASN A 7 1.70 -19.09 45.40
N LYS A 8 1.62 -18.90 46.73
CA LYS A 8 0.84 -17.79 47.31
C LYS A 8 1.41 -16.41 46.96
N GLU A 9 2.73 -16.27 46.89
CA GLU A 9 3.43 -15.01 46.59
C GLU A 9 3.21 -14.63 45.12
N GLU A 10 3.24 -15.60 44.21
CA GLU A 10 2.95 -15.41 42.79
C GLU A 10 1.51 -14.99 42.54
N ILE A 11 0.55 -15.45 43.35
CA ILE A 11 -0.85 -15.02 43.28
C ILE A 11 -1.01 -13.56 43.71
N GLU A 12 -0.24 -13.12 44.71
CA GLU A 12 -0.26 -11.73 45.19
C GLU A 12 0.30 -10.76 44.14
N ASP A 13 1.25 -11.20 43.31
CA ASP A 13 1.82 -10.44 42.19
C ASP A 13 0.95 -10.48 40.91
N ILE A 14 -0.18 -11.20 40.90
CA ILE A 14 -1.11 -11.15 39.77
C ILE A 14 -1.86 -9.82 39.82
N HIS A 15 -1.43 -8.92 38.95
CA HIS A 15 -2.17 -7.71 38.62
C HIS A 15 -2.91 -7.89 37.30
N ILE A 16 -4.20 -7.56 37.31
CA ILE A 16 -4.95 -7.40 36.06
C ILE A 16 -4.33 -6.17 35.37
N SER A 17 -3.62 -6.40 34.27
CA SER A 17 -3.27 -5.28 33.39
C SER A 17 -4.57 -4.74 32.82
N GLU A 18 -5.01 -3.57 33.28
CA GLU A 18 -6.02 -2.80 32.58
C GLU A 18 -5.41 -2.25 31.28
N ASP A 19 -5.13 -3.13 30.32
CA ASP A 19 -4.91 -2.71 28.95
C ASP A 19 -6.25 -2.16 28.44
N LYS A 20 -6.49 -0.88 28.74
CA LYS A 20 -7.61 -0.11 28.23
C LYS A 20 -7.39 0.11 26.74
N TYR A 21 -7.72 -0.90 25.95
CA TYR A 21 -7.93 -0.72 24.53
C TYR A 21 -9.07 0.28 24.37
N LYS A 22 -8.74 1.52 24.00
CA LYS A 22 -9.75 2.48 23.57
C LYS A 22 -10.36 1.96 22.27
N PRO A 23 -11.68 1.70 22.22
CA PRO A 23 -12.34 1.37 20.98
C PRO A 23 -12.08 2.52 19.99
N THR A 24 -11.56 2.18 18.81
CA THR A 24 -11.36 3.16 17.74
C THR A 24 -12.62 3.29 16.89
N TYR A 25 -12.76 4.39 16.16
CA TYR A 25 -13.89 4.54 15.24
C TYR A 25 -13.70 3.61 14.04
N PRO A 26 -14.78 3.00 13.51
CA PRO A 26 -14.69 2.11 12.34
C PRO A 26 -14.00 2.77 11.12
N LYS A 27 -14.17 4.08 10.96
CA LYS A 27 -13.52 4.86 9.89
C LYS A 27 -12.01 4.85 10.01
N ASP A 28 -11.47 4.91 11.23
CA ASP A 28 -10.03 4.94 11.46
C ASP A 28 -9.41 3.59 11.12
N VAL A 29 -10.10 2.49 11.41
CA VAL A 29 -9.70 1.14 10.98
C VAL A 29 -9.67 1.05 9.46
N SER A 30 -10.74 1.52 8.79
CA SER A 30 -10.81 1.52 7.32
C SER A 30 -9.69 2.35 6.68
N LEU A 31 -9.43 3.55 7.21
CA LEU A 31 -8.34 4.40 6.74
C LEU A 31 -6.97 3.76 6.97
N PHE A 32 -6.77 3.12 8.13
CA PHE A 32 -5.55 2.38 8.42
C PHE A 32 -5.33 1.28 7.37
N VAL A 33 -6.34 0.45 7.09
CA VAL A 33 -6.27 -0.61 6.09
C VAL A 33 -6.01 -0.05 4.69
N GLU A 34 -6.75 0.96 4.25
CA GLU A 34 -6.57 1.55 2.92
C GLU A 34 -5.20 2.22 2.75
N SER A 35 -4.70 2.90 3.78
CA SER A 35 -3.36 3.49 3.75
C SER A 35 -2.28 2.42 3.56
N HIS A 36 -2.42 1.27 4.23
CA HIS A 36 -1.50 0.14 4.07
C HIS A 36 -1.62 -0.47 2.68
N ARG A 37 -2.85 -0.67 2.20
CA ARG A 37 -3.12 -1.20 0.84
C ARG A 37 -2.44 -0.33 -0.21
N ILE A 38 -2.61 0.99 -0.15
CA ILE A 38 -1.98 1.93 -1.10
C ILE A 38 -0.45 1.93 -0.95
N ARG A 39 0.07 1.96 0.27
CA ARG A 39 1.52 1.98 0.54
C ARG A 39 2.24 0.78 -0.06
N TYR A 40 1.62 -0.40 -0.04
CA TYR A 40 2.22 -1.63 -0.56
C TYR A 40 1.76 -2.01 -1.96
N ALA A 41 0.81 -1.27 -2.56
CA ALA A 41 0.25 -1.62 -3.87
C ALA A 41 1.32 -1.67 -4.98
N TYR A 42 2.35 -0.81 -4.90
CA TYR A 42 3.46 -0.81 -5.86
C TYR A 42 4.22 -2.14 -5.92
N SER A 43 4.32 -2.85 -4.80
CA SER A 43 5.01 -4.16 -4.74
C SER A 43 4.29 -5.25 -5.54
N TYR A 44 2.97 -5.11 -5.74
CA TYR A 44 2.17 -6.05 -6.53
C TYR A 44 1.96 -5.56 -7.97
N ASN A 45 1.77 -4.25 -8.14
CA ASN A 45 1.58 -3.61 -9.44
C ASN A 45 2.47 -2.35 -9.53
N PRO A 46 3.59 -2.39 -10.26
CA PRO A 46 4.44 -1.23 -10.49
C PRO A 46 3.71 -0.04 -11.13
N TYR A 47 2.61 -0.29 -11.84
CA TYR A 47 1.78 0.71 -12.51
C TYR A 47 0.52 1.09 -11.73
N PHE A 48 0.48 0.82 -10.41
CA PHE A 48 -0.70 1.08 -9.59
C PHE A 48 -1.18 2.54 -9.67
N ALA A 49 -0.27 3.51 -9.59
CA ALA A 49 -0.62 4.93 -9.70
C ALA A 49 -1.25 5.28 -11.06
N VAL A 50 -0.77 4.67 -12.15
CA VAL A 50 -1.33 4.87 -13.50
C VAL A 50 -2.75 4.35 -13.56
N SER A 51 -3.01 3.17 -12.98
CA SER A 51 -4.36 2.57 -12.97
C SER A 51 -5.41 3.40 -12.23
N LEU A 52 -5.00 4.26 -11.30
CA LEU A 52 -5.87 5.15 -10.55
C LEU A 52 -6.03 6.55 -11.17
N SER A 53 -5.22 6.88 -12.18
CA SER A 53 -5.16 8.23 -12.76
C SER A 53 -6.35 8.57 -13.67
N GLY A 54 -7.14 7.57 -14.07
CA GLY A 54 -8.20 7.73 -15.06
C GLY A 54 -7.69 7.93 -16.49
N ILE A 55 -6.38 7.89 -16.73
CA ILE A 55 -5.79 8.00 -18.07
C ILE A 55 -5.96 6.68 -18.79
N GLN A 56 -6.56 6.72 -19.99
CA GLN A 56 -6.63 5.57 -20.89
C GLN A 56 -5.33 5.47 -21.70
N THR A 57 -4.29 4.92 -21.09
CA THR A 57 -3.00 4.69 -21.75
C THR A 57 -2.94 3.33 -22.43
N LEU A 58 -2.35 3.29 -23.62
CA LEU A 58 -2.00 2.05 -24.29
C LEU A 58 -0.73 1.42 -23.66
N PRO A 59 -0.55 0.10 -23.74
CA PRO A 59 0.60 -0.58 -23.12
C PRO A 59 1.96 0.02 -23.53
N HIS A 60 2.15 0.34 -24.81
CA HIS A 60 3.40 0.92 -25.31
C HIS A 60 3.63 2.35 -24.81
N GLN A 61 2.58 3.12 -24.51
CA GLN A 61 2.69 4.46 -23.92
C GLN A 61 3.19 4.36 -22.47
N ILE A 62 2.73 3.36 -21.71
CA ILE A 62 3.24 3.08 -20.36
C ILE A 62 4.72 2.70 -20.44
N GLU A 63 5.10 1.79 -21.34
CA GLU A 63 6.49 1.38 -21.50
C GLU A 63 7.40 2.57 -21.87
N ALA A 64 6.99 3.37 -22.85
CA ALA A 64 7.76 4.53 -23.31
C ALA A 64 8.05 5.50 -22.15
N VAL A 65 7.05 5.82 -21.33
CA VAL A 65 7.21 6.78 -20.23
C VAL A 65 7.91 6.15 -19.03
N TYR A 66 7.36 5.07 -18.48
CA TYR A 66 7.79 4.57 -17.17
C TYR A 66 9.01 3.67 -17.23
N GLU A 67 9.22 2.93 -18.33
CA GLU A 67 10.37 2.04 -18.47
C GLU A 67 11.54 2.67 -19.23
N LYS A 68 11.28 3.55 -20.21
CA LYS A 68 12.35 4.14 -21.04
C LYS A 68 12.71 5.58 -20.68
N MET A 69 11.71 6.43 -20.46
CA MET A 69 11.93 7.88 -20.24
C MET A 69 12.30 8.19 -18.79
N LEU A 70 11.44 7.89 -17.82
CA LEU A 70 11.63 8.26 -16.41
C LEU A 70 12.93 7.74 -15.77
N PRO A 71 13.45 6.53 -16.09
CA PRO A 71 14.71 6.07 -15.51
C PRO A 71 15.94 6.88 -15.94
N GLN A 72 15.83 7.70 -16.97
CA GLN A 72 16.97 8.46 -17.46
C GLN A 72 17.26 9.67 -16.55
N PRO A 73 18.52 9.84 -16.09
CA PRO A 73 18.87 10.90 -15.15
C PRO A 73 18.71 12.32 -15.75
N ARG A 74 18.64 12.43 -17.08
CA ARG A 74 18.41 13.69 -17.79
C ARG A 74 17.56 13.41 -19.01
N LEU A 75 16.29 13.79 -18.94
CA LEU A 75 15.34 13.65 -20.04
C LEU A 75 15.72 14.59 -21.20
N ARG A 76 16.29 14.02 -22.27
CA ARG A 76 16.63 14.75 -23.51
C ARG A 76 15.91 14.17 -24.74
N PHE A 77 14.88 13.36 -24.50
CA PHE A 77 14.06 12.78 -25.55
C PHE A 77 12.67 13.42 -25.51
N LEU A 78 12.16 13.74 -26.70
CA LEU A 78 10.77 14.13 -26.90
C LEU A 78 9.96 12.87 -27.18
N LEU A 79 8.88 12.65 -26.43
CA LEU A 79 7.90 11.63 -26.79
C LEU A 79 7.10 12.16 -27.99
N ALA A 80 7.32 11.56 -29.15
CA ALA A 80 6.54 11.82 -30.35
C ALA A 80 5.64 10.59 -30.58
N ASP A 81 4.40 10.67 -30.12
CA ASP A 81 3.39 9.62 -30.32
C ASP A 81 2.43 10.03 -31.45
N ASP A 82 2.08 9.09 -32.32
CA ASP A 82 1.20 9.34 -33.47
C ASP A 82 -0.27 9.35 -33.03
N VAL A 83 -1.02 10.38 -33.43
CA VAL A 83 -2.42 10.65 -33.01
C VAL A 83 -3.41 9.53 -33.42
N LEU A 84 -2.98 8.54 -34.20
CA LEU A 84 -3.85 7.51 -34.80
C LEU A 84 -4.20 6.33 -33.89
N GLN A 85 -3.68 6.26 -32.66
CA GLN A 85 -3.97 5.11 -31.78
C GLN A 85 -5.21 5.25 -30.89
N MET A 86 -5.93 6.36 -30.95
CA MET A 86 -7.19 6.52 -30.21
C MET A 86 -8.31 5.75 -30.92
N LYS A 87 -8.47 4.47 -30.57
CA LYS A 87 -9.61 3.65 -31.03
C LYS A 87 -10.92 4.18 -30.43
N MET A 88 -11.89 4.45 -31.32
CA MET A 88 -13.32 4.50 -31.02
C MET A 88 -13.80 3.20 -30.36
#